data_AF-A0A844C167-F1
#
_entry.id   AF-A0A844C167-F1
#
_cell.length_a   1.000
_cell.length_b   1.000
_cell.length_c   1.000
_cell.angle_alpha   90.00
_cell.angle_beta   90.00
_cell.angle_gamma   90.00
#
_symmetry.space_group_name_H-M   'P 1'
#
loop_
_entity.id
_entity.type
_entity.pdbx_description
1 polymer ?
#
loop_
_entity_poly.entity_id
_entity_poly.type
_entity_poly.pdbx_seq_one_letter_code
_entity_poly.pdbx_strand_id
1 'polypeptide(L)'
;MKRKKIELIIRDMLDKKYDEPFDDIEEELHQLQKKLLDNLSDETHDQIVDKLEAMRKVKQDILVKNASREEKRKRLADIKAFLKSAHTDIEEYEESLVTRLVKNVVIHDEKVEVELKTGDTIEVMQ
;
A
#
# COMPACT_ATOMS: atom_id res chain seq x y z
N MET A 1 13.96 -3.61 18.04
CA MET A 1 12.54 -3.96 18.30
C MET A 1 11.51 -3.04 17.63
N LYS A 2 11.67 -1.70 17.65
CA LYS A 2 10.67 -0.76 17.10
C LYS A 2 10.48 -0.80 15.56
N ARG A 3 11.55 -1.02 14.78
CA ARG A 3 11.51 -1.11 13.30
C ARG A 3 10.66 -2.29 12.78
N LYS A 4 10.92 -3.51 13.27
CA LYS A 4 10.12 -4.71 12.95
C LYS A 4 8.63 -4.53 13.23
N LYS A 5 8.27 -3.76 14.26
CA LYS A 5 6.87 -3.52 14.62
C LYS A 5 6.17 -2.57 13.63
N ILE A 6 6.88 -1.56 13.13
CA ILE A 6 6.37 -0.62 12.13
C ILE A 6 6.19 -1.34 10.78
N GLU A 7 7.16 -2.15 10.36
CA GLU A 7 7.03 -2.97 9.15
C GLU A 7 5.84 -3.92 9.19
N LEU A 8 5.59 -4.55 10.36
CA LEU A 8 4.47 -5.47 10.53
C LEU A 8 3.11 -4.75 10.38
N ILE A 9 2.99 -3.54 10.95
CA ILE A 9 1.78 -2.72 10.86
C ILE A 9 1.55 -2.27 9.42
N ILE A 10 2.62 -1.87 8.73
CA ILE A 10 2.55 -1.43 7.33
C ILE A 10 2.16 -2.60 6.43
N ARG A 11 2.72 -3.80 6.65
CA ARG A 11 2.35 -5.02 5.90
C ARG A 11 0.89 -5.40 6.12
N ASP A 12 0.42 -5.42 7.37
CA ASP A 12 -0.98 -5.75 7.69
C ASP A 12 -1.98 -4.72 7.11
N MET A 13 -1.60 -3.44 7.04
CA MET A 13 -2.39 -2.45 6.31
C MET A 13 -2.33 -2.65 4.80
N LEU A 14 -1.18 -3.01 4.23
CA LEU A 14 -1.00 -3.25 2.79
C LEU A 14 -1.77 -4.47 2.28
N ASP A 15 -1.89 -5.53 3.08
CA ASP A 15 -2.53 -6.79 2.68
C ASP A 15 -4.05 -6.78 2.86
N LYS A 16 -4.61 -5.77 3.54
CA LYS A 16 -6.07 -5.62 3.68
C LYS A 16 -6.68 -5.15 2.36
N LYS A 17 -7.61 -5.95 1.83
CA LYS A 17 -8.54 -5.48 0.81
C LYS A 17 -9.42 -4.37 1.42
N TYR A 18 -9.17 -3.13 1.03
CA TYR A 18 -9.95 -1.98 1.46
C TYR A 18 -11.31 -1.90 0.76
N ASP A 19 -11.41 -2.50 -0.44
CA ASP A 19 -12.65 -2.51 -1.19
C ASP A 19 -13.49 -3.72 -0.81
N GLU A 20 -14.76 -3.44 -0.55
CA GLU A 20 -15.77 -4.48 -0.49
C GLU A 20 -16.08 -4.89 -1.95
N PRO A 21 -15.90 -6.19 -2.30
CA PRO A 21 -16.31 -6.68 -3.60
C PRO A 21 -17.83 -6.60 -3.71
N PHE A 22 -18.32 -6.37 -4.93
CA PHE A 22 -19.75 -6.29 -5.22
C PHE A 22 -20.14 -7.16 -6.43
N ASP A 23 -19.27 -8.08 -6.84
CA ASP A 23 -19.48 -8.98 -7.98
C ASP A 23 -20.73 -9.85 -7.78
N ASP A 24 -20.92 -10.39 -6.57
CA ASP A 24 -22.11 -11.17 -6.22
C ASP A 24 -23.41 -10.34 -6.32
N ILE A 25 -23.33 -9.05 -5.98
CA ILE A 25 -24.46 -8.10 -6.10
C ILE A 25 -24.75 -7.80 -7.56
N GLU A 26 -23.72 -7.71 -8.42
CA GLU A 26 -23.92 -7.55 -9.86
C GLU A 26 -24.55 -8.77 -10.51
N GLU A 27 -24.11 -9.97 -10.13
CA GLU A 27 -24.69 -11.21 -10.64
C GLU A 27 -26.17 -11.33 -10.24
N GLU A 28 -26.51 -11.07 -8.98
CA GLU A 28 -27.89 -11.13 -8.51
C GLU A 28 -28.76 -10.00 -9.11
N LEU A 29 -28.22 -8.78 -9.29
CA LEU A 29 -28.90 -7.71 -10.05
C LEU A 29 -29.19 -8.13 -11.49
N HIS A 30 -28.25 -8.79 -12.16
CA HIS A 30 -28.42 -9.26 -13.53
C HIS A 30 -29.50 -10.35 -13.61
N GLN A 31 -29.52 -11.28 -12.66
CA GLN A 31 -30.56 -12.30 -12.56
C GLN A 31 -31.96 -11.71 -12.30
N LEU A 32 -32.08 -10.72 -11.42
CA LEU A 32 -33.36 -10.04 -11.15
C LEU A 32 -33.86 -9.27 -12.37
N GLN A 33 -32.96 -8.58 -13.10
CA GLN A 33 -33.31 -7.91 -14.36
C GLN A 33 -33.81 -8.89 -15.42
N LYS A 34 -33.19 -10.08 -15.50
CA LYS A 34 -33.65 -11.12 -16.43
C LYS A 34 -35.04 -11.63 -16.08
N LYS A 35 -35.32 -11.84 -14.80
CA LYS A 35 -36.66 -12.27 -14.32
C LYS A 35 -37.74 -11.24 -14.61
N LEU A 36 -37.43 -9.94 -14.61
CA LEU A 36 -38.39 -8.89 -14.98
C LEU A 36 -38.80 -8.92 -16.46
N LEU A 37 -38.00 -9.55 -17.33
CA LEU A 37 -38.32 -9.71 -18.75
C LEU A 37 -39.26 -10.90 -19.01
N ASP A 38 -39.44 -11.77 -18.02
CA ASP A 38 -40.35 -12.90 -18.10
C ASP A 38 -41.79 -12.46 -17.77
N ASN A 39 -42.80 -13.15 -18.33
CA ASN A 39 -44.21 -12.91 -18.00
C ASN A 39 -44.51 -13.36 -16.55
N LEU A 40 -44.36 -12.44 -15.61
CA LEU A 40 -44.67 -12.61 -14.20
C LEU A 40 -46.06 -12.03 -13.85
N SER A 41 -46.67 -12.51 -12.76
CA SER A 41 -47.84 -11.84 -12.17
C SER A 41 -47.47 -10.50 -11.55
N ASP A 42 -48.39 -9.53 -11.56
CA ASP A 42 -48.19 -8.17 -11.04
C ASP A 42 -47.58 -8.14 -9.63
N GLU A 43 -48.08 -8.98 -8.73
CA GLU A 43 -47.59 -9.05 -7.33
C GLU A 43 -46.15 -9.58 -7.22
N THR A 44 -45.73 -10.44 -8.15
CA THR A 44 -44.34 -10.94 -8.22
C THR A 44 -43.42 -9.96 -8.94
N HIS A 45 -43.97 -9.21 -9.90
CA HIS A 45 -43.28 -8.13 -10.58
C HIS A 45 -42.86 -7.04 -9.58
N ASP A 46 -43.80 -6.55 -8.77
CA ASP A 46 -43.55 -5.50 -7.77
C ASP A 46 -42.50 -5.93 -6.74
N GLN A 47 -42.57 -7.18 -6.24
CA GLN A 47 -41.57 -7.72 -5.32
C GLN A 47 -40.15 -7.77 -5.90
N ILE A 48 -40.03 -8.09 -7.21
CA ILE A 48 -38.72 -8.12 -7.87
C ILE A 48 -38.21 -6.69 -8.11
N VAL A 49 -39.09 -5.74 -8.43
CA VAL A 49 -38.74 -4.31 -8.57
C VAL A 49 -38.22 -3.75 -7.24
N ASP A 50 -38.92 -3.99 -6.14
CA ASP A 50 -38.50 -3.55 -4.80
C ASP A 50 -37.14 -4.13 -4.42
N LYS A 51 -36.94 -5.42 -4.68
CA LYS A 51 -35.65 -6.09 -4.43
C LYS A 51 -34.53 -5.51 -5.30
N LEU A 52 -34.82 -5.20 -6.57
CA LEU A 52 -33.87 -4.58 -7.49
C LEU A 52 -33.44 -3.19 -7.01
N GLU A 53 -34.38 -2.37 -6.53
CA GLU A 53 -34.08 -1.05 -5.96
C GLU A 53 -33.23 -1.15 -4.70
N ALA A 54 -33.59 -2.06 -3.78
CA ALA A 54 -32.80 -2.30 -2.58
C ALA A 54 -31.36 -2.71 -2.91
N MET A 55 -31.17 -3.62 -3.87
CA MET A 55 -29.84 -4.06 -4.29
C MET A 55 -29.03 -2.97 -5.01
N ARG A 56 -29.68 -2.13 -5.82
CA ARG A 56 -29.04 -0.96 -6.43
C ARG A 56 -28.51 0.00 -5.37
N LYS A 57 -29.29 0.23 -4.31
CA LYS A 57 -28.88 1.05 -3.18
C LYS A 57 -27.65 0.48 -2.47
N VAL A 58 -27.65 -0.83 -2.17
CA VAL A 58 -26.49 -1.49 -1.56
C VAL A 58 -25.24 -1.35 -2.44
N LYS A 59 -25.36 -1.57 -3.76
CA LYS A 59 -24.25 -1.36 -4.70
C LYS A 59 -23.72 0.08 -4.65
N GLN A 60 -24.62 1.07 -4.64
CA GLN A 60 -24.24 2.47 -4.58
C GLN A 60 -23.50 2.81 -3.26
N ASP A 61 -23.97 2.28 -2.13
CA ASP A 61 -23.34 2.48 -0.83
C ASP A 61 -21.92 1.89 -0.80
N ILE A 62 -21.72 0.70 -1.37
CA ILE A 62 -20.39 0.07 -1.51
C ILE A 62 -19.48 0.92 -2.39
N LEU A 63 -19.98 1.42 -3.52
CA LEU A 63 -19.19 2.27 -4.42
C LEU A 63 -18.75 3.58 -3.75
N VAL A 64 -19.65 4.25 -3.03
CA VAL A 64 -19.34 5.47 -2.26
C VAL A 64 -18.29 5.16 -1.19
N LYS A 65 -18.44 4.04 -0.49
CA LYS A 65 -17.50 3.61 0.55
C LYS A 65 -16.12 3.27 -0.03
N ASN A 66 -16.07 2.57 -1.16
CA ASN A 66 -14.82 2.23 -1.85
C ASN A 66 -14.13 3.49 -2.43
N ALA A 67 -14.91 4.44 -2.97
CA ALA A 67 -14.42 5.75 -3.43
C ALA A 67 -13.85 6.58 -2.27
N SER A 68 -14.53 6.62 -1.12
CA SER A 68 -14.02 7.29 0.09
C SER A 68 -12.70 6.70 0.61
N ARG A 69 -12.40 5.44 0.25
CA ARG A 69 -11.16 4.73 0.60
C ARG A 69 -10.07 4.86 -0.48
N GLU A 70 -10.35 5.48 -1.63
CA GLU A 70 -9.40 5.61 -2.74
C GLU A 70 -8.17 6.45 -2.34
N GLU A 71 -8.35 7.56 -1.63
CA GLU A 71 -7.24 8.40 -1.18
C GLU A 71 -6.30 7.63 -0.25
N LYS A 72 -6.85 6.81 0.65
CA LYS A 72 -6.05 5.97 1.56
C LYS A 72 -5.24 4.93 0.79
N ARG A 73 -5.78 4.37 -0.30
CA ARG A 73 -5.04 3.48 -1.20
C ARG A 73 -3.90 4.19 -1.92
N LYS A 74 -4.12 5.40 -2.44
CA LYS A 74 -3.05 6.20 -3.08
C LYS A 74 -1.90 6.44 -2.12
N ARG A 75 -2.20 6.94 -0.91
CA ARG A 75 -1.18 7.16 0.12
C ARG A 75 -0.44 5.88 0.50
N LEU A 76 -1.14 4.75 0.57
CA LEU A 76 -0.52 3.45 0.88
C LEU A 76 0.41 2.97 -0.24
N ALA A 77 0.02 3.17 -1.51
CA ALA A 77 0.87 2.89 -2.66
C ALA A 77 2.11 3.78 -2.68
N ASP A 78 1.96 5.06 -2.35
CA ASP A 78 3.08 6.01 -2.23
C ASP A 78 4.04 5.58 -1.10
N ILE A 79 3.53 5.19 0.07
CA ILE A 79 4.34 4.66 1.17
C ILE A 79 5.07 3.38 0.74
N LYS A 80 4.41 2.48 0.00
CA LYS A 80 5.03 1.25 -0.53
C LYS A 80 6.17 1.57 -1.51
N ALA A 81 5.95 2.52 -2.42
CA ALA A 81 6.96 2.96 -3.37
C ALA A 81 8.15 3.61 -2.66
N PHE A 82 7.89 4.50 -1.70
CA PHE A 82 8.90 5.16 -0.88
C PHE A 82 9.76 4.16 -0.11
N LEU A 83 9.16 3.18 0.57
CA LEU A 83 9.89 2.17 1.31
C LEU A 83 10.74 1.27 0.40
N LYS A 84 10.25 0.94 -0.80
CA LYS A 84 11.02 0.19 -1.79
C LYS A 84 12.22 0.98 -2.30
N SER A 85 12.07 2.30 -2.51
CA SER A 85 13.18 3.17 -2.92
C SER A 85 14.15 3.50 -1.78
N ALA A 86 13.69 3.50 -0.52
CA ALA A 86 14.53 3.75 0.64
C ALA A 86 15.32 2.51 1.10
N HIS A 87 15.01 1.33 0.55
CA HIS A 87 15.74 0.08 0.73
C HIS A 87 16.66 -0.26 -0.46
N THR A 88 17.12 0.76 -1.19
CA THR A 88 18.37 0.59 -1.93
C THR A 88 19.45 0.47 -0.86
N ASP A 89 19.86 -0.77 -0.58
CA ASP A 89 21.13 -1.01 0.10
C ASP A 89 22.19 -0.16 -0.63
N ILE A 90 23.08 0.49 0.13
CA ILE A 90 24.20 1.23 -0.45
C ILE A 90 25.11 0.16 -1.07
N GLU A 91 24.77 -0.32 -2.25
CA GLU A 91 25.53 -1.31 -3.01
C GLU A 91 26.64 -0.63 -3.82
N GLU A 92 26.50 0.68 -4.12
CA GLU A 92 27.49 1.47 -4.82
C GLU A 92 28.03 2.63 -3.97
N TYR A 93 29.36 2.69 -3.89
CA TYR A 93 30.11 3.75 -3.21
C TYR A 93 29.94 5.08 -3.96
N GLU A 94 29.05 5.96 -3.50
CA GLU A 94 29.02 7.34 -3.97
C GLU A 94 30.12 8.17 -3.28
N GLU A 95 31.09 8.69 -4.03
CA GLU A 95 32.15 9.59 -3.53
C GLU A 95 31.59 10.84 -2.81
N SER A 96 30.38 11.27 -3.20
CA SER A 96 29.65 12.38 -2.60
C SER A 96 29.29 12.10 -1.12
N LEU A 97 29.01 10.85 -0.77
CA LEU A 97 28.70 10.41 0.59
C LEU A 97 29.96 10.32 1.44
N VAL A 98 31.07 9.86 0.86
CA VAL A 98 32.39 9.82 1.53
C VAL A 98 32.81 11.23 1.92
N THR A 99 32.75 12.19 1.00
CA THR A 99 33.08 13.60 1.30
C THR A 99 32.14 14.25 2.29
N ARG A 100 30.91 13.75 2.42
CA ARG A 100 29.95 14.23 3.43
C ARG A 100 30.25 13.70 4.83
N LEU A 101 30.70 12.44 4.95
CA LEU A 101 30.88 11.74 6.22
C LEU A 101 32.31 11.80 6.75
N VAL A 102 33.30 11.71 5.88
CA VAL A 102 34.73 11.67 6.23
C VAL A 102 35.27 13.10 6.36
N LYS A 103 36.02 13.33 7.43
CA LYS A 103 36.76 14.57 7.67
C LYS A 103 38.15 14.50 7.07
N ASN A 104 38.89 13.42 7.36
CA ASN A 104 40.20 13.12 6.77
C ASN A 104 40.51 11.62 6.88
N VAL A 105 41.53 11.19 6.16
CA VAL A 105 42.08 9.82 6.20
C VAL A 105 43.58 9.92 6.41
N VAL A 106 44.11 9.16 7.36
CA VAL A 106 45.54 9.05 7.64
C VAL A 106 45.98 7.60 7.40
N ILE A 107 46.97 7.44 6.53
CA ILE A 107 47.53 6.13 6.18
C ILE A 107 48.83 5.96 6.94
N HIS A 108 48.93 4.88 7.70
CA HIS A 108 50.13 4.41 8.37
C HIS A 108 50.62 3.12 7.72
N ASP A 109 51.79 2.64 8.13
CA ASP A 109 52.39 1.42 7.57
C ASP A 109 51.61 0.13 7.92
N GLU A 110 50.90 0.10 9.05
CA GLU A 110 50.19 -1.09 9.54
C GLU A 110 48.65 -0.91 9.57
N LYS A 111 48.17 0.32 9.34
CA LYS A 111 46.77 0.68 9.54
C LYS A 111 46.34 1.91 8.75
N VAL A 112 45.03 2.04 8.60
CA VAL A 112 44.38 3.24 8.09
C VAL A 112 43.43 3.78 9.16
N GLU A 113 43.58 5.06 9.49
CA GLU A 113 42.66 5.80 10.36
C GLU A 113 41.76 6.73 9.53
N VAL A 114 40.46 6.66 9.80
CA VAL A 114 39.44 7.50 9.16
C VAL A 114 38.73 8.30 10.24
N GLU A 115 38.87 9.63 10.22
CA GLU A 115 38.10 10.52 11.11
C GLU A 115 36.79 10.89 10.42
N LEU A 116 35.67 10.62 11.09
CA LEU A 116 34.35 11.06 10.65
C LEU A 116 34.11 12.51 11.07
N LYS A 117 33.29 13.24 10.32
CA LYS A 117 32.87 14.61 10.71
C LYS A 117 32.06 14.65 12.00
N THR A 118 31.54 13.51 12.46
CA THR A 118 30.91 13.35 13.78
C THR A 118 31.92 13.35 14.93
N GLY A 119 33.22 13.22 14.63
CA GLY A 119 34.30 13.11 15.60
C GLY A 119 34.68 11.69 15.98
N ASP A 120 33.96 10.68 15.46
CA ASP A 120 34.32 9.27 15.65
C ASP A 120 35.50 8.89 14.74
N THR A 121 36.38 8.02 15.24
CA THR A 121 37.52 7.49 14.46
C THR A 121 37.33 6.01 14.21
N ILE A 122 37.50 5.60 12.95
CA ILE A 122 37.49 4.19 12.54
C ILE A 122 38.93 3.79 12.17
N GLU A 123 39.39 2.68 12.72
CA GLU A 123 40.70 2.12 12.47
C GLU A 123 40.55 0.79 11.73
N VAL A 124 41.26 0.66 10.60
CA VAL A 124 41.29 -0.55 9.77
C VAL A 124 42.72 -1.04 9.72
N MET A 125 42.96 -2.23 10.26
CA MET A 125 44.27 -2.90 10.14
C MET A 125 44.45 -3.43 8.72
N GLN A 126 45.66 -3.32 8.19
CA GLN A 126 46.03 -3.88 6.89
C GLN A 126 46.37 -5.36 6.94
#